data_AF-A0A7M3BJF6-F1
#
_entry.id   AF-A0A7M3BJF6-F1
#
_cell.length_a   1.000
_cell.length_b   1.000
_cell.length_c   1.000
_cell.angle_alpha   90.00
_cell.angle_beta   90.00
_cell.angle_gamma   90.00
#
_symmetry.space_group_name_H-M   'P 1'
#
loop_
_entity.id
_entity.type
_entity.pdbx_description
1 polymer ?
#
loop_
_entity_poly.entity_id
_entity_poly.type
_entity_poly.pdbx_seq_one_letter_code
_entity_poly.pdbx_strand_id
1 'polypeptide(L)'
;MAKLDTITLSVIQAALQQVCDEMDLTFSRAAFSPVIAEANDRSDGIYSAVDGSLIAQGSQGLPVFVGVMQYSTKTVIDMIADGRCLQPEPGDIYIVNDPYLGGTHLMDVRFAMPVYRDGTIFCWLSNTGHWPDIGGS
;
A
#
# COMPACT_ATOMS: atom_id res chain seq x y z
N MET A 1 9.00 -12.46 23.21
CA MET A 1 7.60 -12.26 22.76
C MET A 1 6.72 -13.30 23.45
N ALA A 2 5.58 -12.88 24.01
CA ALA A 2 4.56 -13.83 24.45
C ALA A 2 4.05 -14.62 23.23
N LYS A 3 3.80 -15.91 23.39
CA LYS A 3 3.27 -16.75 22.31
C LYS A 3 1.84 -16.30 22.02
N LEU A 4 1.57 -15.78 20.82
CA LEU A 4 0.21 -15.46 20.38
C LEU A 4 -0.60 -16.76 20.36
N ASP A 5 -1.75 -16.77 21.02
CA ASP A 5 -2.70 -17.88 20.89
C ASP A 5 -3.42 -17.81 19.54
N THR A 6 -3.96 -18.95 19.09
CA THR A 6 -4.57 -19.07 17.77
C THR A 6 -5.86 -18.27 17.64
N ILE A 7 -6.60 -18.04 18.73
CA ILE A 7 -7.83 -17.26 18.71
C ILE A 7 -7.48 -15.79 18.49
N THR A 8 -6.55 -15.26 19.29
CA THR A 8 -6.06 -13.87 19.15
C THR A 8 -5.46 -13.63 17.77
N LEU A 9 -4.67 -14.57 17.24
CA LEU A 9 -4.12 -14.46 15.89
C LEU A 9 -5.21 -14.34 14.82
N SER A 10 -6.21 -15.23 14.86
CA SER A 10 -7.32 -15.22 13.90
C SER A 10 -8.15 -13.94 13.99
N VAL A 11 -8.40 -13.41 15.20
CA VAL A 11 -9.12 -12.14 15.40
C VAL A 11 -8.33 -10.98 14.80
N ILE A 12 -7.01 -10.92 15.05
CA ILE A 12 -6.14 -9.87 14.49
C ILE A 12 -6.09 -9.96 12.96
N GLN A 13 -5.91 -11.17 12.42
CA GLN A 13 -5.89 -11.38 10.97
C GLN A 13 -7.20 -10.91 10.32
N ALA A 14 -8.35 -11.32 10.87
CA ALA A 14 -9.66 -10.93 10.36
C ALA A 14 -9.88 -9.41 10.45
N ALA A 15 -9.46 -8.78 11.55
CA ALA A 15 -9.56 -7.33 11.71
C ALA A 15 -8.70 -6.57 10.70
N LEU A 16 -7.45 -6.99 10.48
CA LEU A 16 -6.57 -6.37 9.50
C LEU A 16 -7.09 -6.56 8.07
N GLN A 17 -7.61 -7.75 7.75
CA GLN A 17 -8.25 -7.99 6.45
C GLN A 17 -9.46 -7.08 6.24
N GLN A 18 -10.32 -6.95 7.25
CA GLN A 18 -11.50 -6.08 7.18
C GLN A 18 -11.13 -4.60 6.94
N VAL A 19 -10.05 -4.12 7.57
CA VAL A 19 -9.54 -2.76 7.32
C VAL A 19 -9.17 -2.60 5.85
N CYS A 20 -8.43 -3.54 5.26
CA CYS A 20 -8.05 -3.46 3.86
C CYS A 20 -9.26 -3.59 2.91
N ASP A 21 -10.26 -4.40 3.23
CA ASP A 21 -11.49 -4.50 2.44
C ASP A 21 -12.30 -3.20 2.47
N GLU A 22 -12.30 -2.48 3.61
CA GLU A 22 -12.93 -1.15 3.71
C GLU A 22 -12.13 -0.08 2.95
N MET A 23 -10.79 -0.18 2.94
CA MET A 23 -9.94 0.68 2.09
C MET A 23 -10.28 0.49 0.61
N ASP A 24 -10.37 -0.77 0.16
CA ASP A 24 -10.76 -1.14 -1.20
C ASP A 24 -12.13 -0.52 -1.59
N LEU A 25 -13.13 -0.70 -0.73
CA LEU A 25 -14.47 -0.17 -0.94
C LEU A 25 -14.48 1.36 -0.99
N THR A 26 -13.74 2.00 -0.09
CA THR A 26 -13.63 3.46 -0.04
C THR A 26 -12.95 4.00 -1.30
N PHE A 27 -11.87 3.36 -1.76
CA PHE A 27 -11.16 3.78 -2.96
C PHE A 27 -12.02 3.63 -4.22
N SER A 28 -12.71 2.49 -4.38
CA SER A 28 -13.67 2.28 -5.47
C SER A 28 -14.77 3.34 -5.50
N ARG A 29 -15.38 3.67 -4.35
CA ARG A 29 -16.48 4.64 -4.25
C ARG A 29 -16.05 6.09 -4.45
N ALA A 30 -14.81 6.41 -4.12
CA ALA A 30 -14.25 7.75 -4.29
C ALA A 30 -13.72 8.00 -5.70
N ALA A 31 -13.43 6.95 -6.46
CA ALA A 31 -12.85 7.05 -7.78
C ALA A 31 -13.86 7.53 -8.83
N PHE A 32 -13.46 8.54 -9.61
CA PHE A 32 -14.16 8.93 -10.84
C PHE A 32 -13.80 8.02 -12.03
N SER A 33 -12.60 7.43 -12.01
CA SER A 33 -12.11 6.56 -13.09
C SER A 33 -12.84 5.22 -13.07
N PRO A 34 -13.50 4.80 -14.16
CA PRO A 34 -14.14 3.47 -14.23
C PRO A 34 -13.10 2.34 -14.17
N VAL A 35 -11.84 2.59 -14.53
CA VAL A 35 -10.74 1.63 -14.40
C VAL A 35 -10.52 1.24 -12.93
N ILE A 36 -10.68 2.19 -12.01
CA ILE A 36 -10.53 1.98 -10.57
C ILE A 36 -11.87 1.57 -9.93
N ALA A 37 -12.95 2.27 -10.28
CA ALA A 37 -14.26 2.10 -9.64
C ALA A 37 -14.97 0.81 -10.05
N GLU A 38 -14.85 0.39 -11.31
CA GLU A 38 -15.61 -0.73 -11.88
C GLU A 38 -14.72 -1.91 -12.28
N ALA A 39 -13.57 -1.64 -12.91
CA ALA A 39 -12.64 -2.69 -13.34
C ALA A 39 -11.70 -3.19 -12.21
N ASN A 40 -11.68 -2.49 -11.07
CA ASN A 40 -10.85 -2.79 -9.90
C ASN A 40 -9.35 -2.89 -10.20
N ASP A 41 -8.85 -2.13 -11.18
CA ASP A 41 -7.41 -2.01 -11.41
C ASP A 41 -6.79 -1.06 -10.37
N ARG A 42 -6.80 -1.55 -9.14
CA ARG A 42 -6.36 -0.91 -7.90
C ARG A 42 -5.98 -1.96 -6.88
N SER A 43 -5.35 -1.54 -5.79
CA SER A 43 -5.17 -2.35 -4.59
C SER A 43 -4.83 -1.48 -3.40
N ASP A 44 -5.28 -1.88 -2.22
CA ASP A 44 -4.99 -1.25 -0.94
C ASP A 44 -4.42 -2.27 0.06
N GLY A 45 -3.43 -1.88 0.87
CA GLY A 45 -2.84 -2.80 1.84
C GLY A 45 -2.05 -2.17 2.98
N ILE A 46 -1.72 -3.02 3.95
CA ILE A 46 -0.91 -2.73 5.14
C ILE A 46 0.43 -3.45 4.99
N TYR A 47 1.52 -2.73 5.21
CA TYR A 47 2.88 -3.21 5.00
C TYR A 47 3.74 -2.95 6.24
N SER A 48 4.71 -3.82 6.45
CA SER A 48 5.66 -3.76 7.55
C SER A 48 6.46 -2.46 7.55
N ALA A 49 6.59 -1.84 8.73
CA ALA A 49 7.43 -0.65 8.93
C ALA A 49 8.93 -0.91 8.66
N VAL A 50 9.37 -2.16 8.81
CA VAL A 50 10.80 -2.51 8.80
C VAL A 50 11.31 -2.75 7.38
N ASP A 51 10.57 -3.53 6.60
CA ASP A 51 11.04 -4.09 5.34
C ASP A 51 10.03 -3.96 4.19
N GLY A 52 8.86 -3.38 4.44
CA GLY A 52 7.80 -3.23 3.43
C GLY A 52 7.06 -4.52 3.10
N SER A 53 7.33 -5.63 3.81
CA SER A 53 6.64 -6.91 3.60
C SER A 53 5.13 -6.76 3.78
N LEU A 54 4.35 -7.42 2.93
CA LEU A 54 2.90 -7.40 2.98
C LEU A 54 2.38 -8.02 4.29
N ILE A 55 1.49 -7.31 4.99
CA ILE A 55 0.80 -7.81 6.19
C ILE A 55 -0.63 -8.25 5.85
N ALA A 56 -1.38 -7.40 5.16
CA ALA A 56 -2.75 -7.66 4.70
C ALA A 56 -3.06 -6.80 3.47
N GLN A 57 -3.91 -7.31 2.57
CA GLN A 57 -4.32 -6.59 1.37
C GLN A 57 -5.81 -6.79 1.14
N GLY A 58 -6.47 -5.79 0.56
CA GLY A 58 -7.87 -5.85 0.20
C GLY A 58 -8.14 -6.96 -0.81
N SER A 59 -9.28 -7.61 -0.66
CA SER A 59 -9.69 -8.78 -1.46
C SER A 59 -10.24 -8.43 -2.84
N GLN A 60 -10.53 -7.16 -3.12
CA GLN A 60 -11.12 -6.70 -4.38
C GLN A 60 -10.09 -6.12 -5.36
N GLY A 61 -8.85 -5.90 -4.91
CA GLY A 61 -7.79 -5.40 -5.77
C GLY A 61 -7.30 -6.42 -6.81
N LEU A 62 -6.63 -5.93 -7.86
CA LEU A 62 -6.09 -6.77 -8.91
C LEU A 62 -4.97 -7.69 -8.35
N PRO A 63 -5.00 -9.02 -8.59
CA PRO A 63 -4.06 -9.96 -7.97
C PRO A 63 -2.58 -9.69 -8.23
N VAL A 64 -2.24 -9.03 -9.34
CA VAL A 64 -0.85 -8.66 -9.64
C VAL A 64 -0.22 -7.81 -8.54
N PHE A 65 -1.03 -6.97 -7.87
CA PHE A 65 -0.56 -6.02 -6.85
C PHE A 65 -0.11 -6.69 -5.56
N VAL A 66 -0.63 -7.90 -5.25
CA VAL A 66 -0.13 -8.73 -4.13
C VAL A 66 1.38 -8.98 -4.26
N GLY A 67 1.85 -9.18 -5.49
CA GLY A 67 3.25 -9.48 -5.77
C GLY A 67 4.16 -8.26 -5.80
N VAL A 68 3.65 -7.09 -6.23
CA VAL A 68 4.50 -5.92 -6.54
C VAL A 68 4.50 -4.83 -5.48
N MET A 69 3.39 -4.63 -4.76
CA MET A 69 3.23 -3.48 -3.86
C MET A 69 4.21 -3.49 -2.69
N GLN A 70 4.52 -4.68 -2.16
CA GLN A 70 5.54 -4.83 -1.11
C GLN A 70 6.92 -4.33 -1.56
N TYR A 71 7.28 -4.52 -2.84
CA TYR A 71 8.56 -4.05 -3.37
C TYR A 71 8.55 -2.54 -3.53
N SER A 72 7.45 -1.94 -4.00
CA SER A 72 7.33 -0.48 -4.06
C SER A 72 7.44 0.16 -2.67
N THR A 73 6.76 -0.41 -1.66
CA THR A 73 6.84 0.08 -0.28
C THR A 73 8.25 -0.09 0.29
N LYS A 74 8.87 -1.26 0.04
CA LYS A 74 10.26 -1.50 0.41
C LYS A 74 11.22 -0.48 -0.22
N THR A 75 11.03 -0.15 -1.50
CA THR A 75 11.89 0.83 -2.18
C THR A 75 11.80 2.20 -1.51
N VAL A 76 10.61 2.66 -1.12
CA VAL A 76 10.44 3.91 -0.38
C VAL A 76 11.21 3.86 0.95
N ILE A 77 11.07 2.77 1.71
CA ILE A 77 11.79 2.56 2.99
C ILE A 77 13.30 2.58 2.77
N ASP A 78 13.80 1.85 1.77
CA ASP A 78 15.24 1.76 1.48
C ASP A 78 15.81 3.12 1.03
N MET A 79 15.07 3.88 0.22
CA MET A 79 15.47 5.24 -0.21
C MET A 79 15.45 6.25 0.95
N ILE A 80 14.56 6.08 1.92
CA ILE A 80 14.56 6.89 3.14
C ILE A 80 15.77 6.55 4.01
N ALA A 81 16.09 5.25 4.14
CA ALA A 81 17.21 4.76 4.94
C ALA A 81 18.57 5.15 4.35
N ASP A 82 18.71 5.18 3.01
CA ASP A 82 19.94 5.56 2.32
C ASP A 82 20.07 7.06 2.03
N GLY A 83 19.04 7.86 2.37
CA GLY A 83 19.02 9.31 2.25
C GLY A 83 18.70 9.84 0.84
N ARG A 84 18.30 8.98 -0.11
CA ARG A 84 17.79 9.41 -1.43
C ARG A 84 16.37 9.98 -1.36
N CYS A 85 15.63 9.70 -0.28
CA CYS A 85 14.32 10.23 0.00
C CYS A 85 14.29 10.88 1.38
N LEU A 86 13.48 11.94 1.55
CA LEU A 86 13.31 12.62 2.84
C LEU A 86 12.59 11.70 3.82
N GLN A 87 12.97 11.78 5.09
CA GLN A 87 12.22 11.15 6.19
C GLN A 87 10.82 11.77 6.27
N PRO A 88 9.76 10.98 6.48
CA PRO A 88 8.41 11.51 6.55
C PRO A 88 8.17 12.19 7.90
N GLU A 89 7.30 13.19 7.89
CA GLU A 89 6.58 13.66 9.06
C GLU A 89 5.19 12.99 9.16
N PRO A 90 4.57 12.93 10.35
CA PRO A 90 3.22 12.40 10.48
C PRO A 90 2.21 13.12 9.57
N GLY A 91 1.59 12.37 8.67
CA GLY A 91 0.62 12.88 7.68
C GLY A 91 1.18 13.03 6.27
N ASP A 92 2.49 12.86 6.08
CA ASP A 92 3.10 12.88 4.75
C ASP A 92 2.70 11.65 3.92
N ILE A 93 2.70 11.81 2.60
CA ILE A 93 2.39 10.76 1.63
C ILE A 93 3.43 10.81 0.52
N TYR A 94 4.02 9.66 0.20
CA TYR A 94 4.88 9.50 -0.97
C TYR A 94 4.04 9.07 -2.17
N ILE A 95 4.38 9.58 -3.35
CA ILE A 95 3.81 9.15 -4.63
C ILE A 95 4.90 8.48 -5.48
N VAL A 96 4.61 7.31 -6.04
CA VAL A 96 5.56 6.52 -6.83
C VAL A 96 4.88 5.96 -8.07
N ASN A 97 5.45 6.20 -9.25
CA ASN A 97 5.02 5.59 -10.51
C ASN A 97 6.19 5.12 -11.39
N ASP A 98 7.43 5.14 -10.89
CA ASP A 98 8.57 4.61 -11.62
C ASP A 98 8.46 3.06 -11.72
N PRO A 99 8.29 2.50 -12.92
CA PRO A 99 8.10 1.06 -13.10
C PRO A 99 9.36 0.27 -12.73
N TYR A 100 10.54 0.88 -12.74
CA TYR A 100 11.80 0.20 -12.42
C TYR A 100 12.05 0.06 -10.92
N LEU A 101 11.25 0.72 -10.08
CA LEU A 101 11.43 0.79 -8.62
C LEU A 101 10.42 -0.05 -7.82
N GLY A 102 9.95 -1.16 -8.40
CA GLY A 102 8.94 -2.03 -7.80
C GLY A 102 7.54 -1.83 -8.37
N GLY A 103 7.44 -1.22 -9.54
CA GLY A 103 6.20 -1.06 -10.28
C GLY A 103 6.00 -2.07 -11.41
N THR A 104 4.87 -1.94 -12.07
CA THR A 104 4.39 -2.73 -13.22
C THR A 104 4.59 -1.94 -14.52
N HIS A 105 3.95 -0.78 -14.61
CA HIS A 105 4.13 0.22 -15.66
C HIS A 105 3.77 1.62 -15.12
N LEU A 106 4.08 2.67 -15.88
CA LEU A 106 3.91 4.07 -15.51
C LEU A 106 2.49 4.46 -15.05
N MET A 107 1.46 3.78 -15.54
CA MET A 107 0.06 4.09 -15.27
C MET A 107 -0.37 3.67 -13.86
N ASP A 108 0.39 2.78 -13.21
CA ASP A 108 0.07 2.31 -11.86
C ASP A 108 0.75 3.24 -10.87
N VAL A 109 0.01 4.29 -10.51
CA VAL A 109 0.44 5.32 -9.56
C VAL A 109 0.12 4.86 -8.15
N ARG A 110 1.13 4.88 -7.29
CA ARG A 110 1.08 4.39 -5.93
C ARG A 110 1.21 5.51 -4.93
N PHE A 111 0.51 5.40 -3.82
CA PHE A 111 0.71 6.24 -2.65
C PHE A 111 1.13 5.40 -1.46
N ALA A 112 2.13 5.86 -0.72
CA ALA A 112 2.58 5.23 0.51
C ALA A 112 2.54 6.24 1.66
N MET A 113 1.77 5.93 2.69
CA MET A 113 1.60 6.76 3.89
C MET A 113 2.11 5.99 5.13
N PRO A 114 3.07 6.55 5.89
CA PRO A 114 3.48 5.97 7.16
C PRO A 114 2.45 6.24 8.25
N VAL A 115 2.09 5.20 9.00
CA VAL A 115 1.24 5.31 10.19
C VAL A 115 2.14 5.32 11.41
N TYR A 116 2.08 6.39 12.21
CA TYR A 116 2.87 6.52 13.42
C TYR A 116 2.14 5.97 14.64
N ARG A 117 2.89 5.31 15.52
CA ARG A 117 2.47 4.98 16.89
C ARG A 117 3.63 5.25 17.83
N ASP A 118 3.35 5.93 18.94
CA ASP A 118 4.35 6.25 19.97
C ASP A 118 5.60 6.96 19.41
N GLY A 119 5.43 7.83 18.41
CA GLY A 119 6.52 8.60 17.79
C GLY A 119 7.36 7.82 16.77
N THR A 120 6.99 6.58 16.43
CA THR A 120 7.72 5.76 15.44
C THR A 120 6.76 5.24 14.36
N ILE A 121 7.28 4.94 13.17
CA ILE A 121 6.48 4.31 12.11
C ILE A 121 6.09 2.90 12.57
N PHE A 122 4.79 2.66 12.71
CA PHE A 122 4.20 1.40 13.12
C PHE A 122 3.94 0.46 11.94
N CYS A 123 3.43 1.02 10.84
CA CYS A 123 3.24 0.33 9.56
C CYS A 123 3.15 1.36 8.43
N TRP A 124 3.11 0.86 7.19
CA TRP A 124 2.80 1.66 6.01
C TRP A 124 1.44 1.25 5.47
N LEU A 125 0.62 2.22 5.11
CA LEU A 125 -0.53 2.03 4.25
C LEU A 125 -0.09 2.36 2.83
N SER A 126 -0.29 1.45 1.90
CA SER A 126 0.06 1.69 0.49
C SER A 126 -1.09 1.29 -0.40
N ASN A 127 -1.38 2.13 -1.39
CA ASN A 127 -2.36 1.83 -2.41
C ASN A 127 -1.82 2.11 -3.81
N THR A 128 -2.50 1.54 -4.80
CA THR A 128 -2.22 1.74 -6.22
C THR A 128 -3.52 1.85 -6.97
N GLY A 129 -3.56 2.70 -7.98
CA GLY A 129 -4.66 2.76 -8.92
C GLY A 129 -4.14 3.04 -10.32
N HIS A 130 -4.71 2.36 -11.31
CA HIS A 130 -4.36 2.57 -12.70
C HIS A 130 -4.96 3.87 -13.22
N TRP A 131 -4.09 4.79 -13.62
CA TRP A 131 -4.47 6.05 -14.23
C TRP A 131 -4.56 5.86 -15.74
N PRO A 132 -5.68 6.19 -16.41
CA PRO A 132 -5.84 5.89 -17.84
C PRO A 132 -4.85 6.62 -18.75
N ASP A 133 -4.32 7.76 -18.30
CA ASP A 133 -3.36 8.58 -19.04
C ASP A 133 -2.31 9.19 -18.09
N ILE A 134 -1.06 9.27 -18.55
CA ILE A 134 0.06 9.93 -17.84
C ILE A 134 0.77 10.98 -18.74
N GLY A 135 0.15 11.35 -19.87
CA GLY A 135 0.68 12.34 -20.81
C GLY A 135 1.77 11.83 -21.75
N GLY A 136 1.75 10.55 -22.12
CA GLY A 136 2.69 9.96 -23.08
C GLY A 136 2.48 10.41 -24.53
N SER A 137 3.51 10.27 -25.37
CA SER A 137 3.50 10.61 -26.81
C SER A 137 3.46 9.39 -27.72
#